data_AF-A0A1A8DI17-F1
#
_entry.id   AF-A0A1A8DI17-F1
#
_cell.length_a   1.000
_cell.length_b   1.000
_cell.length_c   1.000
_cell.angle_alpha   90.00
_cell.angle_beta   90.00
_cell.angle_gamma   90.00
#
_symmetry.space_group_name_H-M   'P 1'
#
loop_
_entity.id
_entity.type
_entity.pdbx_description
1 polymer ?
#
loop_
_entity_poly.entity_id
_entity_poly.type
_entity_poly.pdbx_seq_one_letter_code
_entity_poly.pdbx_strand_id
1 'polypeptide(L)' 'MAGTSPPTLLSLEEPLARIGVYLDYKRGLVSFYNAESMTHLYTFRETFTETLYPYFNLGFLDKVHENEPLKVFLPKI' A
#
# COMPACT_ATOMS: atom_id res chain seq x y z
N MET A 1 2.98 1.36 -9.36
CA MET A 1 4.17 2.22 -9.16
C MET A 1 4.18 2.71 -7.73
N ALA A 2 5.35 3.01 -7.17
CA ALA A 2 5.48 3.74 -5.92
C ALA A 2 5.67 5.24 -6.19
N GLY A 3 5.04 6.09 -5.38
CA GLY A 3 5.03 7.56 -5.53
C GLY A 3 6.33 8.24 -5.10
N THR A 4 7.48 7.77 -5.59
CA THR A 4 8.79 8.42 -5.43
C THR A 4 9.01 9.49 -6.50
N SER A 5 10.07 10.29 -6.35
CA SER A 5 10.54 11.22 -7.39
C SER A 5 11.98 10.87 -7.79
N PRO A 6 12.22 10.30 -9.00
CA PRO A 6 11.23 9.90 -10.00
C PRO A 6 10.37 8.70 -9.55
N PRO A 7 9.21 8.43 -10.19
CA PRO A 7 8.36 7.30 -9.84
C PRO A 7 9.08 5.96 -9.99
N THR A 8 8.92 5.08 -9.00
CA THR A 8 9.51 3.73 -9.04
C THR A 8 8.50 2.75 -9.64
N LEU A 9 8.88 2.10 -10.73
CA LEU A 9 8.11 1.00 -11.30
C LEU A 9 8.22 -0.23 -10.40
N LEU A 10 7.09 -0.87 -10.12
CA LEU A 10 7.05 -2.11 -9.34
C LEU A 10 6.78 -3.26 -10.32
N SER A 11 7.60 -4.30 -10.26
CA SER A 11 7.36 -5.54 -10.97
C SER A 11 6.53 -6.46 -10.07
N LEU A 12 5.34 -6.85 -10.53
CA LEU A 12 4.50 -7.79 -9.82
C LEU A 12 4.68 -9.18 -10.43
N GLU A 13 5.00 -10.15 -9.60
CA GLU A 13 5.10 -11.56 -10.04
C GLU A 13 3.72 -12.18 -10.25
N GLU A 14 2.71 -11.67 -9.54
CA GLU A 14 1.33 -12.17 -9.55
C GLU A 14 0.31 -11.02 -9.38
N PRO A 15 -0.97 -11.22 -9.78
CA PRO A 15 -2.02 -10.23 -9.57
C PRO A 15 -2.25 -9.91 -8.08
N LEU A 16 -2.37 -8.61 -7.75
CA LEU A 16 -2.65 -8.15 -6.39
C LEU A 16 -4.16 -8.14 -6.11
N ALA A 17 -4.63 -9.04 -5.25
CA ALA A 17 -6.01 -9.00 -4.73
C ALA A 17 -6.13 -8.21 -3.41
N ARG A 18 -5.08 -8.24 -2.58
CA ARG A 18 -5.03 -7.58 -1.27
C ARG A 18 -3.62 -7.07 -1.00
N ILE A 19 -3.54 -5.84 -0.48
CA ILE A 19 -2.27 -5.21 -0.10
C ILE A 19 -2.18 -5.13 1.42
N GLY A 20 -1.03 -5.57 1.95
CA GLY A 20 -0.65 -5.37 3.34
C GLY A 20 0.15 -4.08 3.47
N VAL A 21 -0.16 -3.27 4.47
CA VAL A 21 0.60 -2.05 4.80
C VAL A 21 1.09 -2.14 6.24
N TYR A 22 2.40 -1.98 6.41
CA TYR A 22 3.06 -2.03 7.72
C TYR A 22 3.82 -0.73 7.98
N LEU A 23 3.62 -0.15 9.16
CA LEU A 23 4.31 1.04 9.64
C LEU A 23 5.24 0.65 10.80
N ASP A 24 6.54 0.88 10.62
CA ASP A 24 7.49 0.99 11.72
C ASP A 24 7.86 2.46 11.92
N TYR A 25 7.12 3.11 12.82
CA TYR A 25 7.28 4.55 13.03
C TYR A 25 8.68 4.90 13.55
N LYS A 26 9.23 4.09 14.48
CA LYS A 26 10.52 4.36 15.12
C LYS A 26 11.67 4.23 14.12
N ARG A 27 11.59 3.27 13.20
CA ARG A 27 12.61 3.07 12.17
C ARG A 27 12.35 3.89 10.91
N GLY A 28 11.23 4.61 10.84
CA GLY A 28 10.91 5.44 9.70
C GLY A 28 10.51 4.65 8.47
N LEU A 29 9.83 3.50 8.62
CA LEU A 29 9.51 2.61 7.50
C LEU A 29 8.01 2.50 7.26
N VAL A 30 7.61 2.62 6.00
CA VAL A 30 6.28 2.19 5.53
C VAL A 30 6.50 1.14 4.44
N SER A 31 6.06 -0.08 4.70
CA SER A 31 6.28 -1.22 3.80
C SER A 31 4.96 -1.76 3.26
N PHE A 32 4.96 -2.11 1.98
CA PHE A 32 3.83 -2.65 1.23
C PHE A 32 4.14 -4.08 0.80
N TYR A 33 3.15 -4.96 0.90
CA TYR A 33 3.27 -6.38 0.59
C TYR A 33 2.07 -6.88 -0.22
N ASN A 34 2.27 -7.92 -1.03
CA ASN A 34 1.15 -8.78 -1.40
C ASN A 34 0.68 -9.50 -0.13
N ALA A 35 -0.55 -9.24 0.32
CA ALA A 35 -1.04 -9.81 1.57
C ALA A 35 -1.31 -11.32 1.48
N GLU A 36 -1.50 -11.87 0.28
CA GLU A 36 -1.81 -13.29 0.09
C GLU A 36 -0.51 -14.14 0.13
N SER A 37 0.54 -13.71 -0.57
CA SER A 37 1.84 -14.42 -0.59
C SER A 37 2.86 -13.90 0.44
N MET A 38 2.57 -12.80 1.11
CA MET A 38 3.51 -12.05 1.96
C MET A 38 4.76 -11.54 1.22
N THR A 39 4.72 -11.49 -0.11
CA THR A 39 5.83 -10.99 -0.93
C THR A 39 5.98 -9.48 -0.76
N HIS A 40 7.21 -9.01 -0.54
CA HIS A 40 7.53 -7.59 -0.43
C HIS A 40 7.34 -6.87 -1.76
N LEU A 41 6.66 -5.72 -1.74
CA LEU A 41 6.45 -4.89 -2.92
C LEU A 41 7.37 -3.67 -2.91
N TYR A 42 7.36 -2.92 -1.80
CA TYR A 42 8.14 -1.69 -1.68
C TYR A 42 8.23 -1.22 -0.22
N THR A 43 9.32 -0.53 0.13
CA THR A 43 9.47 0.16 1.41
C THR A 43 9.89 1.61 1.19
N PHE A 44 9.08 2.53 1.72
CA PHE A 44 9.51 3.91 1.92
C PHE A 44 10.29 4.02 3.22
N ARG A 45 11.33 4.85 3.19
CA ARG A 45 12.15 5.16 4.35
C ARG A 45 12.21 6.66 4.53
N GLU A 46 11.74 7.16 5.67
CA GLU A 46 11.76 8.58 5.99
C GLU A 46 11.73 8.84 7.51
N THR A 47 12.16 10.02 7.96
CA THR A 47 12.07 10.40 9.37
C THR A 47 10.70 11.02 9.66
N PHE A 48 9.87 10.31 10.42
CA PHE A 48 8.54 10.83 10.78
C PHE A 48 8.61 11.72 12.03
N THR A 49 8.12 12.95 11.89
CA THR A 49 8.08 13.93 12.99
C THR A 49 6.68 14.16 13.54
N GLU A 50 5.65 13.67 12.85
CA GLU A 50 4.25 13.93 13.16
C GLU A 50 3.40 12.65 13.04
N THR A 51 2.19 12.70 13.60
CA THR A 51 1.22 11.62 13.49
C THR A 51 0.90 11.32 12.03
N LEU A 52 1.02 10.05 11.65
CA LEU A 52 0.65 9.58 10.32
C LEU A 52 -0.78 9.04 10.31
N TYR A 53 -1.46 9.24 9.18
CA TYR A 53 -2.81 8.72 8.94
C TYR A 53 -2.80 7.85 7.68
N PRO A 54 -3.58 6.75 7.65
CA PRO A 54 -3.81 6.02 6.41
C PRO A 54 -4.46 6.92 5.35
N TYR A 55 -3.96 6.86 4.12
CA TYR A 55 -4.52 7.56 2.97
C TYR A 55 -5.02 6.56 1.95
N PHE A 56 -6.23 6.78 1.43
CA PHE A 56 -6.87 5.94 0.42
C PHE A 56 -7.32 6.81 -0.75
N ASN A 57 -7.01 6.39 -1.97
CA ASN A 57 -7.47 7.02 -3.20
C ASN A 57 -8.04 5.92 -4.10
N LEU A 58 -9.32 6.06 -4.49
CA LEU A 58 -10.04 5.07 -5.30
C LEU A 58 -9.78 5.23 -6.81
N GLY A 59 -8.91 6.16 -7.21
CA GLY A 59 -8.67 6.50 -8.60
C GLY A 59 -9.85 7.21 -9.26
N PHE A 60 -9.79 7.33 -10.58
CA PHE A 60 -10.93 7.75 -11.38
C PHE A 60 -11.80 6.53 -11.62
N LEU A 61 -13.07 6.56 -11.20
CA LEU A 61 -14.03 5.50 -11.45
C LEU A 61 -14.29 5.40 -12.96
N ASP A 62 -13.59 4.52 -13.65
CA ASP A 62 -14.04 3.97 -14.91
C ASP A 62 -15.27 3.10 -14.63
N LYS A 63 -16.32 3.27 -15.44
CA LYS A 63 -17.69 2.74 -15.24
C LYS A 63 -17.79 1.22 -14.97
N VAL A 64 -16.69 0.49 -15.14
CA VAL A 64 -16.56 -0.95 -14.94
C VAL A 64 -16.50 -1.34 -13.46
N HIS A 65 -16.05 -0.44 -12.58
CA HIS A 65 -15.86 -0.72 -11.15
C HIS A 65 -16.85 0.00 -10.21
N GLU A 66 -17.97 0.50 -10.75
CA GLU A 66 -18.94 1.34 -10.01
C GLU A 66 -19.51 0.73 -8.71
N ASN A 67 -19.26 -0.54 -8.39
CA ASN A 67 -19.92 -1.23 -7.28
C ASN A 67 -19.03 -2.00 -6.28
N GLU A 68 -17.70 -1.98 -6.40
CA GLU A 68 -16.83 -2.66 -5.41
C GLU A 68 -16.03 -1.65 -4.58
N PRO A 69 -16.40 -1.39 -3.31
CA PRO A 69 -15.67 -0.46 -2.46
C PRO A 69 -14.32 -1.06 -2.04
N LEU A 70 -13.34 -0.20 -1.75
CA LEU A 70 -12.16 -0.60 -1.01
C LEU A 70 -12.58 -1.09 0.38
N LYS A 71 -12.20 -2.33 0.71
CA LYS A 71 -12.50 -2.95 2.01
C LYS A 71 -11.25 -2.90 2.89
N VAL A 72 -11.39 -2.32 4.07
CA VAL A 72 -10.35 -2.37 5.11
C VAL A 72 -10.61 -3.59 5.99
N PHE A 73 -9.61 -4.46 6.09
CA PHE A 73 -9.66 -5.63 6.96
C PHE A 73 -8.88 -5.33 8.23
N LEU A 74 -9.43 -5.71 9.38
CA LEU A 74 -8.67 -5.72 10.62
C LEU A 74 -7.63 -6.84 10.54
N PRO A 75 -6.36 -6.58 10.90
CA PRO A 75 -5.37 -7.64 10.98
C PRO A 75 -5.86 -8.69 11.98
N LYS A 76 -5.83 -9.96 11.57
CA LYS A 76 -6.05 -11.08 12.48
C LYS A 76 -4.77 -11.22 13.29
N ILE A 77 -4.79 -10.75 14.52
CA ILE A 77 -3.74 -11.00 15.53
C ILE A 77 -4.00 -12.38 16.13
#